data_AF-A0A9D7EHA1-F1
#
_entry.id   AF-A0A9D7EHA1-F1
#
_cell.length_a   1.000
_cell.length_b   1.000
_cell.length_c   1.000
_cell.angle_alpha   90.00
_cell.angle_beta   90.00
_cell.angle_gamma   90.00
#
_symmetry.space_group_name_H-M   'P 1'
#
loop_
_entity.id
_entity.type
_entity.pdbx_description
1 polymer ?
#
loop_
_entity_poly.entity_id
_entity_poly.type
_entity_poly.pdbx_seq_one_letter_code
_entity_poly.pdbx_strand_id
1 'polypeptide(L)'
;MDEQDINNVADSGYAGHPGSDEATRTYANEEEMIEEGKAAAVLGYVPFLCFIPLIKMRHNKFAFRHGKQGLFLLFIEILAIFFMFDIISNLFWGILLILSIGSAVFGILYALQGKEFTIPFVGDSADKIKI
;
A
#
# COMPACT_ATOMS: atom_id res chain seq x y z
N MET A 1 -3.72 -4.28 35.34
CA MET A 1 -4.10 -4.67 33.96
C MET A 1 -2.95 -5.55 33.55
N ASP A 2 -3.18 -6.85 33.65
CA ASP A 2 -2.16 -7.78 34.12
C ASP A 2 -1.45 -8.44 32.95
N GLU A 3 -0.17 -8.73 33.18
CA GLU A 3 0.84 -9.26 32.25
C GLU A 3 0.52 -10.65 31.66
N GLN A 4 -0.64 -11.22 32.01
CA GLN A 4 -1.09 -12.55 31.60
C GLN A 4 -1.99 -12.56 30.35
N ASP A 5 -2.54 -11.42 29.92
CA ASP A 5 -3.31 -11.34 28.66
C ASP A 5 -2.42 -11.20 27.40
N ILE A 6 -1.10 -11.07 27.57
CA ILE A 6 -0.14 -10.94 26.46
C ILE A 6 0.20 -12.31 25.84
N ASN A 7 -0.04 -13.40 26.57
CA ASN A 7 0.49 -14.74 26.22
C ASN A 7 -0.49 -15.67 25.49
N ASN A 8 -1.67 -15.19 25.08
CA ASN A 8 -2.69 -16.05 24.45
C ASN A 8 -3.00 -15.74 22.99
N VAL A 9 -2.18 -14.90 22.33
CA VAL A 9 -2.21 -14.68 20.86
C VAL A 9 -0.94 -15.29 20.24
N ALA A 10 -0.56 -16.47 20.74
CA ALA A 10 0.59 -17.24 20.28
C ALA A 10 0.21 -18.43 19.38
N ASP A 11 -0.98 -18.40 18.76
CA ASP A 11 -1.45 -19.52 17.92
C ASP A 11 -2.20 -19.09 16.66
N SER A 12 -1.50 -18.38 15.77
CA SER A 12 -1.76 -18.59 14.34
C SER A 12 -0.43 -18.56 13.60
N GLY A 13 0.24 -19.72 13.56
CA GLY A 13 1.49 -19.91 12.84
C GLY A 13 1.35 -19.48 11.37
N TYR A 14 2.03 -18.39 11.00
CA TYR A 14 2.23 -18.06 9.59
C TYR A 14 3.36 -18.95 9.08
N ALA A 15 3.01 -20.06 8.43
CA ALA A 15 3.99 -20.98 7.88
C ALA A 15 4.72 -20.32 6.69
N GLY A 16 5.91 -19.77 6.96
CA GLY A 16 6.86 -19.33 5.94
C GLY A 16 7.55 -20.51 5.26
N HIS A 17 7.65 -20.46 3.93
CA HIS A 17 8.38 -21.42 3.10
C HIS A 17 9.88 -21.07 3.09
N PRO A 18 10.82 -22.04 3.18
CA PRO A 18 12.25 -21.73 3.32
C PRO A 18 12.91 -21.48 1.96
N GLY A 19 13.66 -20.38 1.84
CA GLY A 19 14.49 -20.06 0.68
C GLY A 19 15.41 -18.87 0.96
N SER A 20 16.69 -19.00 0.61
CA SER A 20 17.85 -18.26 1.12
C SER A 20 18.17 -16.91 0.46
N ASP A 21 17.19 -16.18 -0.04
CA ASP A 21 17.41 -14.85 -0.66
C ASP A 21 16.50 -13.82 0.06
N GLU A 22 16.81 -12.52 -0.01
CA GLU A 22 16.09 -11.35 0.59
C GLU A 22 14.54 -11.35 0.47
N ALA A 23 13.96 -12.30 -0.28
CA ALA A 23 12.55 -12.51 -0.54
C ALA A 23 11.72 -13.12 0.61
N THR A 24 12.34 -13.66 1.67
CA THR A 24 11.57 -14.29 2.76
C THR A 24 12.01 -13.77 4.13
N ARG A 25 11.65 -12.52 4.43
CA ARG A 25 11.64 -12.05 5.82
C ARG A 25 10.37 -12.54 6.50
N THR A 26 10.56 -13.32 7.57
CA THR A 26 9.49 -13.75 8.46
C THR A 26 9.46 -12.80 9.64
N TYR A 27 8.33 -12.10 9.82
CA TYR A 27 8.11 -11.24 10.97
C TYR A 27 7.61 -12.07 12.15
N ALA A 28 8.03 -11.74 13.37
CA ALA A 28 7.59 -12.42 14.57
C ALA A 28 6.09 -12.15 14.84
N ASN A 29 5.61 -10.96 14.47
CA ASN A 29 4.21 -10.56 14.55
C ASN A 29 3.88 -9.47 13.50
N GLU A 30 2.60 -9.09 13.42
CA GLU A 30 2.11 -8.08 12.47
C GLU A 30 2.60 -6.67 12.79
N GLU A 31 2.79 -6.34 14.07
CA GLU A 31 3.23 -5.00 14.51
C GLU A 31 4.65 -4.69 14.02
N GLU A 32 5.57 -5.66 14.12
CA GLU A 32 6.93 -5.57 13.60
C GLU A 32 6.95 -5.34 12.08
N MET A 33 6.09 -6.07 11.35
CA MET A 33 5.93 -5.88 9.91
C MET A 33 5.43 -4.47 9.57
N ILE A 34 4.42 -3.98 10.29
CA ILE A 34 3.87 -2.65 10.05
C ILE A 34 4.92 -1.58 10.36
N GLU A 35 5.66 -1.70 11.47
CA GLU A 35 6.65 -0.71 11.90
C GLU A 35 7.78 -0.57 10.88
N GLU A 36 8.38 -1.68 10.43
CA GLU A 36 9.40 -1.66 9.36
C GLU A 36 8.81 -1.11 8.05
N GLY A 37 7.59 -1.52 7.73
CA GLY A 37 6.88 -1.18 6.49
C GLY A 37 6.41 0.27 6.39
N LYS A 38 6.27 0.94 7.54
CA LYS A 38 5.56 2.22 7.68
C LYS A 38 6.13 3.33 6.82
N ALA A 39 7.45 3.54 6.89
CA ALA A 39 8.10 4.58 6.12
C ALA A 39 7.93 4.35 4.62
N ALA A 40 8.13 3.11 4.16
CA ALA A 40 7.96 2.76 2.76
C ALA A 40 6.50 2.82 2.29
N ALA A 41 5.53 2.53 3.15
CA ALA A 41 4.11 2.69 2.87
C ALA A 41 3.74 4.15 2.61
N VAL A 42 4.28 5.09 3.40
CA VAL A 42 4.11 6.53 3.18
C VAL A 42 4.75 6.98 1.86
N LEU A 43 5.97 6.53 1.58
CA LEU A 43 6.64 6.77 0.29
C LEU A 43 5.84 6.19 -0.89
N GLY A 44 5.06 5.13 -0.63
CA GLY A 44 4.13 4.51 -1.54
C GLY A 44 3.18 5.50 -2.22
N TYR A 45 2.71 6.52 -1.50
CA TYR A 45 1.74 7.50 -2.00
C TYR A 45 2.34 8.74 -2.64
N VAL A 46 3.68 8.85 -2.64
CA VAL A 46 4.36 9.95 -3.33
C VAL A 46 4.58 9.52 -4.80
N PRO A 47 4.13 10.31 -5.79
CA PRO A 47 4.34 10.02 -7.20
C PRO A 47 5.81 9.71 -7.50
N PHE A 48 6.07 8.71 -8.35
CA PHE A 48 7.40 8.14 -8.66
C PHE A 48 8.15 7.47 -7.50
N LEU A 49 7.89 7.83 -6.24
CA LEU A 49 8.48 7.15 -5.09
C LEU A 49 7.70 5.87 -4.72
N CYS A 50 6.49 5.71 -5.25
CA CYS A 50 5.69 4.47 -5.14
C CYS A 50 6.45 3.21 -5.58
N PHE A 51 7.47 3.32 -6.44
CA PHE A 51 8.31 2.20 -6.85
C PHE A 51 9.23 1.67 -5.72
N ILE A 52 9.54 2.48 -4.71
CA ILE A 52 10.39 2.08 -3.58
C ILE A 52 9.77 0.90 -2.83
N PRO A 53 8.55 0.99 -2.26
CA PRO A 53 7.92 -0.17 -1.62
C PRO A 53 7.70 -1.34 -2.59
N LEU A 54 7.44 -1.06 -3.87
CA LEU A 54 7.19 -2.09 -4.89
C LEU A 54 8.42 -2.95 -5.22
N ILE A 55 9.61 -2.37 -5.19
CA ILE A 55 10.84 -3.04 -5.60
C ILE A 55 11.61 -3.53 -4.38
N LYS A 56 11.76 -2.68 -3.36
CA LYS A 56 12.63 -2.92 -2.20
C LYS A 56 11.92 -3.60 -1.03
N MET A 57 10.60 -3.43 -0.89
CA MET A 57 9.84 -3.91 0.28
C MET A 57 8.84 -5.01 -0.13
N ARG A 58 9.16 -5.82 -1.14
CA ARG A 58 8.29 -6.92 -1.62
C ARG A 58 8.00 -7.98 -0.56
N HIS A 59 8.90 -8.15 0.41
CA HIS A 59 8.73 -9.04 1.55
C HIS A 59 7.75 -8.47 2.60
N ASN A 60 7.54 -7.15 2.62
CA ASN A 60 6.65 -6.47 3.55
C ASN A 60 5.27 -6.25 2.91
N LYS A 61 4.29 -7.08 3.27
CA LYS A 61 2.95 -7.05 2.68
C LYS A 61 2.24 -5.70 2.89
N PHE A 62 2.47 -5.05 4.03
CA PHE A 62 1.91 -3.75 4.36
C PHE A 62 2.44 -2.66 3.41
N ALA A 63 3.75 -2.46 3.38
CA ALA A 63 4.39 -1.48 2.50
C ALA A 63 4.08 -1.75 1.02
N PHE A 64 4.14 -3.02 0.60
CA PHE A 64 3.87 -3.42 -0.77
C PHE A 64 2.45 -3.07 -1.23
N ARG A 65 1.43 -3.26 -0.37
CA ARG A 65 0.05 -2.89 -0.69
C ARG A 65 -0.15 -1.39 -0.83
N HIS A 66 0.35 -0.60 0.11
CA HIS A 66 0.31 0.87 0.02
C HIS A 66 1.05 1.39 -1.22
N GLY A 67 2.18 0.78 -1.56
CA GLY A 67 2.90 1.05 -2.80
C GLY A 67 2.08 0.77 -4.05
N LYS A 68 1.35 -0.37 -4.11
CA LYS A 68 0.53 -0.72 -5.29
C LYS A 68 -0.59 0.29 -5.50
N GLN A 69 -1.17 0.80 -4.42
CA GLN A 69 -2.20 1.83 -4.49
C GLN A 69 -1.64 3.16 -4.99
N GLY A 70 -0.48 3.59 -4.50
CA GLY A 70 0.16 4.79 -5.01
C GLY A 70 0.60 4.66 -6.47
N LEU A 71 1.00 3.46 -6.92
CA LEU A 71 1.24 3.22 -8.35
C LEU A 71 -0.04 3.39 -9.17
N PHE A 72 -1.19 2.90 -8.68
CA PHE A 72 -2.47 3.11 -9.33
C PHE A 72 -2.85 4.59 -9.43
N LEU A 73 -2.64 5.37 -8.36
CA LEU A 73 -2.82 6.82 -8.37
C LEU A 73 -1.90 7.51 -9.39
N LEU A 74 -0.63 7.10 -9.46
CA LEU A 74 0.31 7.60 -10.46
C LEU A 74 -0.18 7.32 -11.89
N PHE A 75 -0.73 6.13 -12.16
CA PHE A 75 -1.33 5.83 -13.47
C PHE A 75 -2.50 6.75 -13.80
N ILE A 76 -3.40 6.99 -12.84
CA ILE A 76 -4.51 7.93 -13.00
C ILE A 76 -4.00 9.33 -13.31
N GLU A 77 -2.98 9.80 -12.59
CA GLU A 77 -2.38 11.13 -12.80
C GLU A 77 -1.79 11.28 -14.20
N ILE A 78 -1.04 10.28 -14.67
CA ILE A 78 -0.45 10.28 -16.03
C ILE A 78 -1.56 10.30 -17.09
N LEU A 79 -2.59 9.47 -16.94
CA LEU A 79 -3.73 9.45 -17.87
C LEU A 79 -4.48 10.78 -17.86
N ALA A 80 -4.71 11.35 -16.68
CA ALA A 80 -5.40 12.63 -16.55
C ALA A 80 -4.65 13.75 -17.26
N ILE A 81 -3.33 13.85 -17.10
CA ILE A 81 -2.50 14.83 -17.80
C ILE A 81 -2.53 14.59 -19.32
N PHE A 82 -2.46 13.33 -19.75
CA PHE A 82 -2.43 12.98 -21.17
C PHE A 82 -3.76 13.25 -21.89
N PHE A 83 -4.91 13.17 -21.22
CA PHE A 83 -6.22 13.39 -21.84
C PHE A 83 -6.80 14.81 -21.60
N MET A 84 -6.02 15.71 -21.01
CA MET A 84 -6.39 17.09 -20.71
C MET A 84 -6.24 18.03 -21.93
N PHE A 85 -6.80 17.65 -23.09
CA PHE A 85 -6.73 18.47 -24.31
C PHE A 85 -8.01 19.26 -24.60
N ASP A 86 -9.19 18.72 -24.26
CA ASP A 86 -10.49 19.38 -24.50
C ASP A 86 -11.10 19.96 -23.21
N ILE A 87 -11.81 21.09 -23.31
CA ILE A 87 -12.45 21.80 -22.18
C ILE A 87 -13.42 20.90 -21.39
N ILE A 88 -14.19 20.05 -22.07
CA ILE A 88 -15.13 19.11 -21.42
C ILE A 88 -14.37 17.97 -20.73
N SER A 89 -13.30 17.47 -21.37
CA SER A 89 -12.40 16.46 -20.81
C SER A 89 -11.70 16.99 -19.54
N ASN A 90 -11.32 18.27 -19.56
CA ASN A 90 -10.59 18.93 -18.49
C ASN A 90 -11.33 18.92 -17.14
N LEU A 91 -12.66 19.12 -17.13
CA LEU A 91 -13.44 19.08 -15.88
C LEU A 91 -13.47 17.68 -15.26
N PHE A 92 -13.66 16.64 -16.07
CA PHE A 92 -13.66 15.25 -15.60
C PHE A 92 -12.28 14.84 -15.05
N TRP A 93 -11.21 15.06 -15.82
CA TRP A 93 -9.85 14.70 -15.40
C TRP A 93 -9.36 15.56 -14.24
N GLY A 94 -9.76 16.83 -14.15
CA GLY A 94 -9.46 17.71 -13.02
C GLY A 94 -10.10 17.21 -11.72
N ILE A 95 -11.36 16.79 -11.75
CA ILE A 95 -12.02 16.17 -10.59
C ILE A 95 -11.30 14.87 -10.20
N LEU A 96 -10.94 14.04 -11.19
CA LEU A 96 -10.25 12.78 -10.95
C LEU A 96 -8.86 13.00 -10.31
N LEU A 97 -8.12 14.04 -10.72
CA LEU A 97 -6.86 14.43 -10.09
C LEU A 97 -7.04 14.88 -8.64
N ILE A 98 -8.06 15.70 -8.35
CA ILE A 98 -8.36 16.13 -6.98
C ILE A 98 -8.68 14.91 -6.09
N LEU A 99 -9.47 13.96 -6.60
CA LEU A 99 -9.77 12.71 -5.89
C LEU A 99 -8.52 11.84 -5.71
N SER A 100 -7.61 11.81 -6.69
CA SER A 100 -6.32 11.09 -6.61
C SER A 100 -5.47 11.65 -5.46
N ILE A 101 -5.30 12.97 -5.41
CA ILE A 101 -4.55 13.65 -4.36
C ILE A 101 -5.18 13.41 -2.99
N GLY A 102 -6.52 13.52 -2.90
CA GLY A 102 -7.25 13.21 -1.66
C GLY A 102 -6.98 11.77 -1.20
N SER A 103 -7.06 10.80 -2.11
CA SER A 103 -6.82 9.39 -1.83
C SER A 103 -5.37 9.13 -1.39
N ALA A 104 -4.40 9.82 -1.98
CA ALA A 104 -2.99 9.75 -1.56
C ALA A 104 -2.83 10.23 -0.11
N VAL A 105 -3.45 11.36 0.25
CA VAL A 105 -3.39 11.90 1.62
C VAL A 105 -4.04 10.94 2.61
N PHE A 106 -5.23 10.41 2.31
CA PHE A 106 -5.86 9.40 3.17
C PHE A 106 -4.99 8.16 3.29
N GLY A 107 -4.43 7.67 2.20
CA GLY A 107 -3.48 6.57 2.20
C GLY A 107 -2.29 6.78 3.13
N ILE A 108 -1.69 7.98 3.12
CA ILE A 108 -0.61 8.37 4.04
C ILE A 108 -1.10 8.36 5.49
N LEU A 109 -2.27 8.91 5.79
CA LEU A 109 -2.82 8.94 7.15
C LEU A 109 -3.05 7.53 7.70
N TYR A 110 -3.57 6.62 6.88
CA TYR A 110 -3.77 5.23 7.26
C TYR A 110 -2.44 4.49 7.41
N ALA A 111 -1.49 4.71 6.50
CA ALA A 111 -0.13 4.17 6.63
C ALA A 111 0.53 4.62 7.94
N LEU A 112 0.36 5.89 8.32
CA LEU A 112 0.86 6.44 9.59
C LEU A 112 0.15 5.85 10.83
N GLN A 113 -1.09 5.40 10.69
CA GLN A 113 -1.81 4.68 11.74
C GLN A 113 -1.47 3.18 11.76
N GLY A 114 -0.64 2.69 10.85
CA GLY A 114 -0.38 1.26 10.70
C GLY A 114 -1.59 0.48 10.21
N LYS A 115 -2.60 1.17 9.66
CA LYS A 115 -3.82 0.55 9.17
C LYS A 115 -3.73 0.34 7.68
N GLU A 116 -4.20 -0.80 7.24
CA GLU A 116 -4.32 -1.09 5.83
C GLU A 116 -5.49 -0.29 5.27
N PHE A 117 -5.16 0.67 4.42
CA PHE A 117 -6.17 1.33 3.60
C PHE A 117 -6.42 0.44 2.38
N THR A 118 -7.67 0.13 2.08
CA THR A 118 -8.07 -0.48 0.81
C THR A 118 -8.95 0.52 0.08
N ILE A 119 -8.54 0.91 -1.13
CA ILE A 119 -9.40 1.74 -1.98
C ILE A 119 -10.62 0.87 -2.35
N PRO A 120 -11.85 1.23 -1.94
CA PRO A 120 -13.05 0.56 -2.43
C PRO A 120 -13.08 0.79 -3.95
N PHE A 121 -13.12 -0.29 -4.74
CA PHE A 121 -12.90 -0.43 -6.20
C PHE A 121 -11.60 -1.14 -6.63
N VAL A 122 -10.52 -1.17 -5.83
CA VAL A 122 -9.25 -1.84 -6.20
C VAL A 122 -8.96 -3.09 -5.34
N GLY A 123 -9.53 -3.17 -4.12
CA GLY A 123 -9.34 -4.30 -3.20
C GLY A 123 -9.74 -5.66 -3.80
N ASP A 124 -10.96 -5.78 -4.34
CA ASP A 124 -11.49 -7.05 -4.85
C ASP A 124 -10.84 -7.54 -6.16
N SER A 125 -10.20 -6.65 -6.92
CA SER A 125 -9.56 -7.01 -8.20
C SER A 125 -8.09 -7.43 -8.03
N ALA A 126 -7.43 -6.96 -6.97
CA ALA A 126 -6.01 -7.26 -6.73
C ALA A 126 -5.77 -8.68 -6.18
N ASP A 127 -6.76 -9.27 -5.48
CA ASP A 127 -6.66 -10.63 -4.93
C ASP A 127 -6.90 -11.74 -5.95
N LYS A 128 -7.34 -11.41 -7.18
CA LYS A 128 -7.58 -12.39 -8.25
C LYS A 128 -6.45 -12.50 -9.26
N ILE A 129 -5.41 -11.67 -9.16
CA ILE A 129 -4.27 -11.73 -10.06
C ILE A 129 -3.22 -12.67 -9.45
N LYS A 130 -3.27 -13.94 -9.87
CA LYS A 130 -2.14 -14.87 -9.72
C LYS A 130 -1.02 -14.40 -10.65
N ILE A 131 0.10 -13.97 -10.08
CA ILE A 131 1.42 -13.96 -10.75
C ILE A 131 2.25 -15.02 -10.07
#